data_AF-A0A940WZQ4-F1
#
_entry.id   AF-A0A940WZQ4-F1
#
_cell.length_a   1.000
_cell.length_b   1.000
_cell.length_c   1.000
_cell.angle_alpha   90.00
_cell.angle_beta   90.00
_cell.angle_gamma   90.00
#
_symmetry.space_group_name_H-M   'P 1'
#
loop_
_entity.id
_entity.type
_entity.pdbx_description
1 polymer ?
#
loop_
_entity_poly.entity_id
_entity_poly.type
_entity_poly.pdbx_seq_one_letter_code
_entity_poly.pdbx_strand_id
1 'polypeptide(L)'
;MIDLRELYTIRKKEDERQQKKLLAFFFDWTILFYILLVGAVLIGIYIYSWLTSSDWLSEVPFRLIHLSIFIVVASTSLRIYFKEADQLFLIRNTSLMNRMIKIGYNRLIVFGLIKATIAIIILLPFFLLNFNVLQMVFYIMMVLLFTVFYLLYLNSNWRRRWLTFCIFVIYLYSDMHVGMWIVISILSLILAMYLVRKIDYRAKLFNKWLEIDMINGAKLLKWLFRLSSLVMMMNGIKGVKGESDMTRFIQKHWTMKGRIFKERSQSNVLLETFLKWFQRQPTVWVYFLDVCILTTVAFWLLPAIWMVIIVALISCFIMKRTLNTLWTLFLENPFMKLYRWDKEHIINAKQKARILFLMSYGVVVIAGLLVKLVF
;
A
#
# COMPACT_ATOMS: atom_id res chain seq x y z
N MET A 1 30.30 -19.02 -23.99
CA MET A 1 30.23 -18.21 -22.74
C MET A 1 29.01 -17.32 -22.89
N ILE A 2 27.95 -17.50 -22.09
CA ILE A 2 26.68 -16.74 -22.27
C ILE A 2 26.96 -15.25 -22.02
N ASP A 3 26.52 -14.37 -22.93
CA ASP A 3 26.69 -12.94 -22.76
C ASP A 3 25.79 -12.42 -21.62
N LEU A 4 26.36 -11.54 -20.80
CA LEU A 4 25.77 -10.91 -19.63
C LEU A 4 24.47 -10.16 -19.92
N ARG A 5 24.48 -9.40 -21.03
CA ARG A 5 23.32 -8.62 -21.47
C ARG A 5 22.22 -9.55 -21.94
N GLU A 6 22.60 -10.64 -22.60
CA GLU A 6 21.68 -11.68 -23.04
C GLU A 6 20.99 -12.34 -21.85
N LEU A 7 21.74 -12.72 -20.80
CA LEU A 7 21.16 -13.36 -19.62
C LEU A 7 20.15 -12.46 -18.88
N TYR A 8 20.48 -11.21 -18.63
CA TYR A 8 19.56 -10.26 -17.97
C TYR A 8 18.31 -9.99 -18.82
N THR A 9 18.48 -9.80 -20.13
CA THR A 9 17.36 -9.50 -21.04
C THR A 9 16.43 -10.68 -21.24
N ILE A 10 16.97 -11.90 -21.37
CA ILE A 10 16.18 -13.14 -21.42
C ILE A 10 15.28 -13.25 -20.19
N ARG A 11 15.86 -13.08 -19.00
CA ARG A 11 15.12 -13.21 -17.73
C ARG A 11 14.09 -12.10 -17.55
N LYS A 12 14.42 -10.88 -17.95
CA LYS A 12 13.46 -9.77 -17.98
C LYS A 12 12.26 -10.11 -18.86
N LYS A 13 12.49 -10.60 -20.07
CA LYS A 13 11.41 -11.00 -20.99
C LYS A 13 10.57 -12.14 -20.44
N GLU A 14 11.19 -13.11 -19.77
CA GLU A 14 10.49 -14.23 -19.13
C GLU A 14 9.59 -13.76 -17.98
N ASP A 15 10.10 -12.90 -17.10
CA ASP A 15 9.33 -12.31 -16.00
C ASP A 15 8.17 -11.45 -16.53
N GLU A 16 8.41 -10.63 -17.57
CA GLU A 16 7.35 -9.86 -18.23
C GLU A 16 6.28 -10.75 -18.86
N ARG A 17 6.65 -11.87 -19.48
CA ARG A 17 5.68 -12.85 -20.00
C ARG A 17 4.85 -13.48 -18.88
N GLN A 18 5.49 -13.85 -17.77
CA GLN A 18 4.79 -14.39 -16.61
C GLN A 18 3.83 -13.36 -16.01
N GLN A 19 4.27 -12.11 -15.81
CA GLN A 19 3.44 -11.02 -15.31
C GLN A 19 2.27 -10.71 -16.25
N LYS A 20 2.49 -10.69 -17.57
CA LYS A 20 1.40 -10.51 -18.55
C LYS A 20 0.37 -11.63 -18.48
N LYS A 21 0.80 -12.89 -18.38
CA LYS A 21 -0.11 -14.04 -18.22
C LYS A 21 -0.94 -13.92 -16.93
N LEU A 22 -0.30 -13.52 -15.83
CA LEU A 22 -0.98 -13.29 -14.56
C LEU A 22 -1.98 -12.13 -14.66
N LEU A 23 -1.60 -11.01 -15.28
CA LEU A 23 -2.50 -9.88 -15.47
C LEU A 23 -3.69 -10.26 -16.36
N ALA A 24 -3.47 -11.01 -17.44
CA ALA A 24 -4.54 -11.49 -18.33
C ALA A 24 -5.57 -12.37 -17.59
N PHE A 25 -5.17 -13.08 -16.53
CA PHE A 25 -6.10 -13.83 -15.69
C PHE A 25 -7.03 -12.91 -14.85
N PHE A 26 -6.56 -11.73 -14.46
CA PHE A 26 -7.34 -10.78 -13.67
C PHE A 26 -8.14 -9.79 -14.53
N PHE A 27 -7.67 -9.48 -15.74
CA PHE A 27 -8.32 -8.52 -16.65
C PHE A 27 -9.27 -9.22 -17.60
N ASP A 28 -10.53 -9.37 -17.17
CA ASP A 28 -11.63 -9.69 -18.07
C ASP A 28 -11.98 -8.48 -18.97
N TRP A 29 -12.60 -8.71 -20.12
CA TRP A 29 -13.02 -7.66 -21.07
C TRP A 29 -13.87 -6.58 -20.39
N THR A 30 -14.66 -6.96 -19.40
CA THR A 30 -15.46 -6.03 -18.59
C THR A 30 -14.58 -5.06 -17.78
N ILE A 31 -13.49 -5.54 -17.18
CA ILE A 31 -12.56 -4.69 -16.42
C ILE A 31 -11.79 -3.77 -17.37
N LEU A 32 -11.39 -4.27 -18.54
CA LEU A 32 -10.75 -3.46 -19.58
C LEU A 32 -11.67 -2.32 -20.05
N PHE A 33 -12.96 -2.61 -20.25
CA PHE A 33 -13.95 -1.60 -20.59
C PHE A 33 -14.06 -0.51 -19.51
N TYR A 34 -14.12 -0.88 -18.23
CA TYR A 34 -14.14 0.09 -17.14
C TYR A 34 -12.87 0.94 -17.07
N ILE A 35 -11.69 0.35 -17.26
CA ILE A 35 -10.42 1.08 -17.29
C ILE A 35 -10.39 2.06 -18.46
N LEU A 36 -10.87 1.65 -19.63
CA LEU A 36 -10.92 2.49 -20.82
C LEU A 36 -11.87 3.67 -20.61
N LEU A 37 -13.06 3.43 -20.04
CA LEU A 37 -14.03 4.48 -19.74
C LEU A 37 -13.47 5.49 -18.73
N VAL A 38 -12.92 5.02 -17.60
CA VAL A 38 -12.31 5.89 -16.60
C VAL A 38 -11.11 6.64 -17.18
N GLY A 39 -10.27 5.98 -17.98
CA GLY A 39 -9.13 6.59 -18.66
C GLY A 39 -9.56 7.69 -19.62
N ALA A 40 -10.60 7.46 -20.43
CA ALA A 40 -11.14 8.46 -21.35
C ALA A 40 -11.69 9.69 -20.62
N VAL A 41 -12.41 9.49 -19.51
CA VAL A 41 -12.89 10.59 -18.66
C VAL A 41 -11.72 11.38 -18.08
N LEU A 42 -10.70 10.72 -17.54
CA LEU A 42 -9.52 11.38 -16.99
C LEU A 42 -8.74 12.18 -18.04
N ILE A 43 -8.59 11.64 -19.26
CA ILE A 43 -7.97 12.34 -20.37
C ILE A 43 -8.81 13.56 -20.77
N GLY A 44 -10.14 13.42 -20.83
CA GLY A 44 -11.05 14.53 -21.08
C GLY A 44 -10.91 15.65 -20.05
N ILE A 45 -10.87 15.30 -18.75
CA ILE A 45 -10.65 16.26 -17.65
C ILE A 45 -9.28 16.93 -17.78
N TYR A 46 -8.23 16.16 -18.11
CA TYR A 46 -6.89 16.71 -18.31
C TYR A 46 -6.87 17.72 -19.47
N ILE A 47 -7.42 17.38 -20.64
CA ILE A 47 -7.50 18.30 -21.79
C ILE A 47 -8.33 19.53 -21.43
N TYR A 48 -9.48 19.35 -20.78
CA TYR A 48 -10.32 20.45 -20.31
C TYR A 48 -9.56 21.40 -19.37
N SER A 49 -8.69 20.84 -18.52
CA SER A 49 -7.87 21.62 -17.59
C SER A 49 -6.77 22.46 -18.23
N TRP A 50 -6.40 22.15 -19.47
CA TRP A 50 -5.52 22.99 -20.28
C TRP A 50 -6.26 24.11 -21.01
N LEU A 51 -7.51 23.87 -21.40
CA LEU A 51 -8.29 24.78 -22.24
C LEU A 51 -9.05 25.83 -21.45
N THR A 52 -9.39 25.54 -20.19
CA THR A 52 -10.15 26.43 -19.31
C THR A 52 -9.38 26.67 -18.01
N SER A 53 -9.46 27.89 -17.46
CA SER A 53 -8.99 28.17 -16.10
C SER A 53 -9.80 27.28 -15.16
N SER A 54 -9.20 26.17 -14.75
CA SER A 54 -9.90 25.15 -13.99
C SER A 54 -10.02 25.60 -12.54
N ASP A 55 -11.11 26.29 -12.24
CA ASP A 55 -11.43 26.77 -10.88
C ASP A 55 -11.39 25.60 -9.87
N TRP A 56 -11.88 24.42 -10.26
CA TRP A 56 -11.84 23.21 -9.43
C TRP A 56 -10.43 22.74 -9.05
N LEU A 57 -9.43 23.08 -9.86
CA LEU A 57 -8.04 22.67 -9.66
C LEU A 57 -7.36 23.55 -8.60
N SER A 58 -7.82 24.81 -8.46
CA SER A 58 -7.34 25.75 -7.43
C SER A 58 -7.75 25.33 -6.01
N GLU A 59 -8.86 24.61 -5.89
CA GLU A 59 -9.34 24.08 -4.61
C GLU A 59 -8.58 22.84 -4.14
N VAL A 60 -7.79 22.20 -5.01
CA VAL A 60 -7.06 20.98 -4.68
C VAL A 60 -5.88 21.33 -3.77
N PRO A 61 -5.83 20.81 -2.52
CA PRO A 61 -4.70 21.07 -1.63
C PRO A 61 -3.40 20.56 -2.24
N PHE A 62 -2.39 21.43 -2.31
CA PHE A 62 -1.07 21.08 -2.86
C PHE A 62 -0.46 19.82 -2.24
N ARG A 63 -0.73 19.57 -0.94
CA ARG A 63 -0.30 18.37 -0.23
C ARG A 63 -0.80 17.06 -0.86
N LEU A 64 -2.00 17.03 -1.43
CA LEU A 64 -2.53 15.86 -2.12
C LEU A 64 -1.74 15.54 -3.39
N ILE A 65 -1.37 16.58 -4.12
CA ILE A 65 -0.56 16.49 -5.34
C ILE A 65 0.86 16.06 -4.98
N HIS A 66 1.42 16.60 -3.90
CA HIS A 66 2.71 16.19 -3.41
C HIS A 66 2.74 14.71 -2.97
N LEU A 67 1.68 14.27 -2.26
CA LEU A 67 1.51 12.88 -1.83
C LEU A 67 1.31 11.92 -3.02
N SER A 68 0.55 12.31 -4.04
CA SER A 68 0.30 11.45 -5.21
C SER A 68 1.60 11.16 -5.98
N ILE A 69 2.45 12.17 -6.17
CA ILE A 69 3.78 12.02 -6.75
C ILE A 69 4.64 11.06 -5.90
N PHE A 70 4.62 11.21 -4.57
CA PHE A 70 5.37 10.32 -3.68
C PHE A 70 4.92 8.86 -3.82
N ILE A 71 3.62 8.60 -3.89
CA ILE A 71 3.08 7.24 -4.05
C ILE A 71 3.56 6.63 -5.37
N VAL A 72 3.52 7.41 -6.46
CA VAL A 72 4.01 6.98 -7.78
C VAL A 72 5.50 6.62 -7.71
N VAL A 73 6.32 7.46 -7.08
CA VAL A 73 7.75 7.21 -6.90
C VAL A 73 8.01 5.98 -6.03
N ALA A 74 7.36 5.88 -4.87
CA ALA A 74 7.51 4.80 -3.91
C ALA A 74 7.07 3.43 -4.45
N SER A 75 6.22 3.41 -5.48
CA SER A 75 5.84 2.18 -6.19
C SER A 75 6.99 1.52 -6.96
N THR A 76 8.10 2.23 -7.18
CA THR A 76 9.23 1.73 -7.98
C THR A 76 10.03 0.69 -7.20
N SER A 77 10.28 -0.46 -7.83
CA SER A 77 10.92 -1.61 -7.20
C SER A 77 12.23 -2.00 -7.88
N LEU A 78 13.20 -2.40 -7.06
CA LEU A 78 14.48 -2.93 -7.54
C LEU A 78 14.24 -4.34 -8.09
N ARG A 79 14.66 -4.57 -9.35
CA ARG A 79 14.63 -5.89 -10.00
C ARG A 79 16.02 -6.22 -10.49
N ILE A 80 16.53 -7.36 -10.04
CA ILE A 80 17.88 -7.86 -10.36
C ILE A 80 17.79 -9.11 -11.24
N TYR A 81 16.65 -9.83 -11.19
CA TYR A 81 16.37 -11.06 -11.92
C TYR A 81 17.30 -12.22 -11.53
N PHE A 82 17.49 -12.41 -10.23
CA PHE A 82 18.16 -13.59 -9.68
C PHE A 82 17.17 -14.75 -9.58
N LYS A 83 17.62 -15.96 -9.91
CA LYS A 83 16.86 -17.20 -9.71
C LYS A 83 17.62 -18.12 -8.76
N GLU A 84 16.90 -18.91 -7.99
CA GLU A 84 17.47 -19.89 -7.04
C GLU A 84 18.46 -20.85 -7.72
N ALA A 85 18.14 -21.30 -8.94
CA ALA A 85 19.00 -22.20 -9.72
C ALA A 85 20.39 -21.65 -10.06
N ASP A 86 20.60 -20.33 -9.96
CA ASP A 86 21.87 -19.69 -10.32
C ASP A 86 22.83 -19.50 -9.14
N GLN A 87 22.45 -19.95 -7.94
CA GLN A 87 23.21 -19.67 -6.72
C GLN A 87 24.70 -20.03 -6.86
N LEU A 88 25.00 -21.28 -7.26
CA LEU A 88 26.37 -21.75 -7.40
C LEU A 88 27.14 -21.00 -8.50
N PHE A 89 26.47 -20.67 -9.61
CA PHE A 89 27.07 -19.96 -10.73
C PHE A 89 27.41 -18.51 -10.38
N LEU A 90 26.49 -17.78 -9.73
CA LEU A 90 26.65 -16.37 -9.40
C LEU A 90 27.59 -16.13 -8.23
N ILE A 91 27.63 -17.05 -7.26
CA ILE A 91 28.62 -17.01 -6.18
C ILE A 91 30.02 -17.20 -6.74
N ARG A 92 30.21 -18.13 -7.69
CA ARG A 92 31.51 -18.35 -8.34
C ARG A 92 31.91 -17.19 -9.26
N ASN A 93 30.93 -16.54 -9.91
CA ASN A 93 31.17 -15.45 -10.84
C ASN A 93 30.69 -14.09 -10.29
N THR A 94 31.35 -13.62 -9.23
CA THR A 94 31.00 -12.37 -8.53
C THR A 94 31.02 -11.13 -9.43
N SER A 95 31.87 -11.14 -10.47
CA SER A 95 31.93 -10.06 -11.47
C SER A 95 30.61 -9.92 -12.23
N LEU A 96 30.00 -11.05 -12.61
CA LEU A 96 28.72 -11.13 -13.30
C LEU A 96 27.58 -10.71 -12.38
N MET A 97 27.59 -11.22 -11.14
CA MET A 97 26.62 -10.85 -10.10
C MET A 97 26.60 -9.34 -9.86
N ASN A 98 27.78 -8.71 -9.67
CA ASN A 98 27.91 -7.27 -9.45
C ASN A 98 27.38 -6.45 -10.64
N ARG A 99 27.65 -6.90 -11.87
CA ARG A 99 27.14 -6.25 -13.09
C ARG A 99 25.62 -6.31 -13.16
N MET A 100 25.00 -7.45 -12.87
CA MET A 100 23.53 -7.57 -12.82
C MET A 100 22.90 -6.66 -11.77
N ILE A 101 23.51 -6.56 -10.58
CA ILE A 101 23.06 -5.64 -9.53
C ILE A 101 23.16 -4.19 -10.01
N LYS A 102 24.27 -3.80 -10.65
CA LYS A 102 24.45 -2.45 -11.21
C LYS A 102 23.40 -2.12 -12.26
N ILE A 103 23.09 -3.06 -13.16
CA ILE A 103 22.01 -2.90 -14.15
C ILE A 103 20.65 -2.74 -13.44
N GLY A 104 20.39 -3.51 -12.38
CA GLY A 104 19.18 -3.40 -11.58
C GLY A 104 19.01 -2.03 -10.91
N TYR A 105 20.07 -1.47 -10.32
CA TYR A 105 20.06 -0.12 -9.75
C TYR A 105 19.90 0.97 -10.81
N ASN A 106 20.59 0.84 -11.95
CA ASN A 106 20.42 1.79 -13.05
C ASN A 106 18.96 1.80 -13.55
N ARG A 107 18.39 0.60 -13.74
CA ARG A 107 16.97 0.45 -14.09
C ARG A 107 16.06 1.09 -13.04
N LEU A 108 16.32 0.84 -11.75
CA LEU A 108 15.54 1.41 -10.66
C LEU A 108 15.47 2.94 -10.75
N ILE A 109 16.62 3.60 -10.92
CA ILE A 109 16.73 5.06 -10.98
C ILE A 109 16.03 5.58 -12.25
N VAL A 110 16.35 5.02 -13.42
CA VAL A 110 15.77 5.45 -14.70
C VAL A 110 14.25 5.32 -14.69
N PHE A 111 13.70 4.18 -14.27
CA PHE A 111 12.24 4.01 -14.18
C PHE A 111 11.60 4.90 -13.12
N GLY A 112 12.29 5.14 -12.01
CA GLY A 112 11.85 6.08 -10.98
C GLY A 112 11.71 7.50 -11.52
N LEU A 113 12.73 7.98 -12.23
CA LEU A 113 12.74 9.30 -12.87
C LEU A 113 11.66 9.40 -13.95
N ILE A 114 11.53 8.40 -14.83
CA ILE A 114 10.48 8.38 -15.86
C ILE A 114 9.09 8.50 -15.21
N LYS A 115 8.82 7.73 -14.15
CA LYS A 115 7.53 7.80 -13.44
C LYS A 115 7.30 9.17 -12.78
N ALA A 116 8.32 9.74 -12.14
CA ALA A 116 8.24 11.07 -11.54
C ALA A 116 7.96 12.14 -12.60
N THR A 117 8.67 12.10 -13.73
CA THR A 117 8.46 13.02 -14.86
C THR A 117 7.06 12.88 -15.44
N ILE A 118 6.57 11.65 -15.66
CA ILE A 118 5.19 11.43 -16.14
C ILE A 118 4.18 11.99 -15.14
N ALA A 119 4.37 11.79 -13.83
CA ALA A 119 3.48 12.34 -12.82
C ALA A 119 3.48 13.88 -12.83
N ILE A 120 4.65 14.50 -12.99
CA ILE A 120 4.79 15.96 -13.11
C ILE A 120 4.07 16.48 -14.37
N ILE A 121 4.20 15.79 -15.51
CA ILE A 121 3.54 16.17 -16.77
C ILE A 121 2.02 16.09 -16.64
N ILE A 122 1.49 15.04 -16.01
CA ILE A 122 0.04 14.90 -15.78
C ILE A 122 -0.49 16.02 -14.88
N LEU A 123 0.34 16.50 -13.94
CA LEU A 123 0.00 17.55 -12.99
C LEU A 123 0.43 18.96 -13.45
N LEU A 124 0.91 19.10 -14.69
CA LEU A 124 1.44 20.34 -15.23
C LEU A 124 0.44 21.50 -15.21
N PRO A 125 -0.86 21.31 -15.57
CA PRO A 125 -1.87 22.36 -15.45
C PRO A 125 -1.95 22.95 -14.04
N PHE A 126 -1.81 22.11 -13.01
CA PHE A 126 -1.82 22.56 -11.62
C PHE A 126 -0.64 23.44 -11.28
N PHE A 127 0.56 23.05 -11.73
CA PHE A 127 1.75 23.82 -11.44
C PHE A 127 1.74 25.19 -12.11
N LEU A 128 1.22 25.28 -13.33
CA LEU A 128 1.11 26.54 -14.07
C LEU A 128 0.13 27.53 -13.44
N LEU A 129 -0.91 27.04 -12.76
CA LEU A 129 -1.89 27.89 -12.06
C LEU A 129 -1.39 28.40 -10.71
N ASN A 130 -0.62 27.60 -9.98
CA ASN A 130 -0.29 27.87 -8.57
C ASN A 130 1.14 28.38 -8.34
N PHE A 131 2.05 28.20 -9.29
CA PHE A 131 3.46 28.51 -9.11
C PHE A 131 4.03 29.36 -10.24
N ASN A 132 4.93 30.27 -9.85
CA ASN A 132 5.80 30.94 -10.82
C ASN A 132 6.80 29.96 -11.43
N VAL A 133 7.29 30.28 -12.63
CA VAL A 133 8.26 29.43 -13.37
C VAL A 133 9.45 29.01 -12.51
N LEU A 134 10.02 29.94 -11.72
CA LEU A 134 11.16 29.64 -10.84
C LEU A 134 10.81 28.65 -9.73
N GLN A 135 9.63 28.80 -9.11
CA GLN A 135 9.14 27.91 -8.05
C GLN A 135 8.91 26.51 -8.61
N MET A 136 8.31 26.42 -9.81
CA MET A 136 8.11 25.17 -10.51
C MET A 136 9.44 24.44 -10.80
N VAL A 137 10.47 25.16 -11.26
CA VAL A 137 11.81 24.58 -11.49
C VAL A 137 12.39 24.01 -10.20
N PHE A 138 12.35 24.76 -9.09
CA PHE A 138 12.86 24.27 -7.81
C PHE A 138 12.07 23.07 -7.27
N TYR A 139 10.76 23.06 -7.43
CA TYR A 139 9.92 21.95 -7.04
C TYR A 139 10.22 20.69 -7.87
N ILE A 140 10.31 20.81 -9.20
CA ILE A 140 10.67 19.71 -10.09
C ILE A 140 12.04 19.15 -9.72
N MET A 141 13.02 20.02 -9.51
CA MET A 141 14.37 19.63 -9.09
C MET A 141 14.32 18.86 -7.76
N MET A 142 13.54 19.34 -6.79
CA MET A 142 13.36 18.67 -5.51
C MET A 142 12.76 17.28 -5.67
N VAL A 143 11.66 17.14 -6.41
CA VAL A 143 11.00 15.86 -6.65
C VAL A 143 11.95 14.85 -7.32
N LEU A 144 12.69 15.28 -8.35
CA LEU A 144 13.61 14.40 -9.09
C LEU A 144 14.79 13.96 -8.22
N LEU A 145 15.44 14.88 -7.50
CA LEU A 145 16.58 14.55 -6.65
C LEU A 145 16.16 13.71 -5.44
N PHE A 146 15.04 14.06 -4.82
CA PHE A 146 14.44 13.27 -3.74
C PHE A 146 14.09 11.87 -4.22
N THR A 147 13.56 11.71 -5.44
CA THR A 147 13.27 10.40 -6.04
C THR A 147 14.52 9.52 -6.09
N VAL A 148 15.64 10.05 -6.58
CA VAL A 148 16.90 9.30 -6.64
C VAL A 148 17.36 8.90 -5.23
N PHE A 149 17.41 9.86 -4.30
CA PHE A 149 17.78 9.60 -2.91
C PHE A 149 16.90 8.54 -2.27
N TYR A 150 15.58 8.70 -2.33
CA TYR A 150 14.62 7.84 -1.68
C TYR A 150 14.68 6.39 -2.19
N LEU A 151 14.81 6.21 -3.51
CA LEU A 151 14.95 4.88 -4.11
C LEU A 151 16.25 4.18 -3.71
N LEU A 152 17.35 4.93 -3.60
CA LEU A 152 18.61 4.40 -3.08
C LEU A 152 18.51 4.04 -1.60
N TYR A 153 17.94 4.93 -0.79
CA TYR A 153 17.74 4.72 0.64
C TYR A 153 16.91 3.46 0.92
N LEU A 154 15.79 3.26 0.20
CA LEU A 154 14.92 2.10 0.36
C LEU A 154 15.60 0.74 0.10
N ASN A 155 16.68 0.73 -0.69
CA ASN A 155 17.44 -0.47 -1.02
C ASN A 155 18.79 -0.56 -0.29
N SER A 156 19.13 0.46 0.50
CA SER A 156 20.33 0.54 1.32
C SER A 156 20.24 -0.35 2.57
N ASN A 157 21.40 -0.67 3.16
CA ASN A 157 21.47 -1.34 4.46
C ASN A 157 21.03 -0.44 5.63
N TRP A 158 20.93 0.87 5.41
CA TRP A 158 20.60 1.87 6.43
C TRP A 158 19.10 2.04 6.62
N ARG A 159 18.29 1.34 5.80
CA ARG A 159 16.84 1.41 5.89
C ARG A 159 16.36 0.93 7.26
N ARG A 160 15.81 1.86 8.04
CA ARG A 160 15.05 1.58 9.26
C ARG A 160 13.62 2.08 9.06
N ARG A 161 12.63 1.33 9.55
CA ARG A 161 11.20 1.66 9.35
C ARG A 161 10.84 3.05 9.88
N TRP A 162 11.35 3.42 11.06
CA TRP A 162 11.11 4.74 11.65
C TRP A 162 11.78 5.87 10.85
N LEU A 163 13.01 5.69 10.35
CA LEU A 163 13.66 6.67 9.48
C LEU A 163 12.91 6.86 8.16
N THR A 164 12.36 5.78 7.59
CA THR A 164 11.51 5.88 6.39
C THR A 164 10.27 6.72 6.68
N PHE A 165 9.65 6.57 7.86
CA PHE A 165 8.53 7.40 8.27
C PHE A 165 8.94 8.86 8.46
N CYS A 166 10.07 9.15 9.11
CA CYS A 166 10.58 10.51 9.27
C CYS A 166 10.85 11.19 7.91
N ILE A 167 11.50 10.48 6.97
CA ILE A 167 11.77 10.99 5.62
C ILE A 167 10.47 11.30 4.88
N PHE A 168 9.45 10.46 5.03
CA PHE A 168 8.13 10.68 4.45
C PHE A 168 7.44 11.93 5.04
N VAL A 169 7.49 12.11 6.36
CA VAL A 169 6.93 13.30 7.02
C VAL A 169 7.66 14.57 6.59
N ILE A 170 8.99 14.55 6.51
CA ILE A 170 9.81 15.68 6.02
C ILE A 170 9.44 16.02 4.59
N TYR A 171 9.30 15.02 3.72
CA TYR A 171 8.85 15.23 2.35
C TYR A 171 7.47 15.88 2.32
N LEU A 172 6.48 15.35 3.06
CA LEU A 172 5.15 15.94 3.09
C LEU A 172 5.10 17.37 3.61
N TYR A 173 5.94 17.72 4.59
CA TYR A 173 6.00 19.06 5.16
C TYR A 173 6.78 20.06 4.29
N SER A 174 7.55 19.57 3.32
CA SER A 174 8.27 20.43 2.40
C SER A 174 7.36 21.22 1.47
N ASP A 175 6.06 20.94 1.47
CA ASP A 175 5.05 21.61 0.67
C ASP A 175 4.90 23.12 0.97
N MET A 176 5.37 23.58 2.14
CA MET A 176 5.07 24.93 2.64
C MET A 176 5.97 26.06 2.10
N HIS A 177 7.23 25.80 1.71
CA HIS A 177 8.17 26.87 1.36
C HIS A 177 9.21 26.51 0.30
N VAL A 178 9.43 27.43 -0.66
CA VAL A 178 10.44 27.30 -1.73
C VAL A 178 11.86 27.08 -1.19
N GLY A 179 12.21 27.75 -0.08
CA GLY A 179 13.52 27.57 0.57
C GLY A 179 13.75 26.13 1.03
N MET A 180 12.70 25.44 1.50
CA MET A 180 12.81 24.03 1.89
C MET A 180 13.06 23.14 0.68
N TRP A 181 12.49 23.44 -0.50
CA TRP A 181 12.73 22.66 -1.71
C TRP A 181 14.20 22.68 -2.12
N ILE A 182 14.85 23.83 -2.02
CA ILE A 182 16.28 23.98 -2.34
C ILE A 182 17.12 23.19 -1.33
N VAL A 183 16.87 23.36 -0.03
CA VAL A 183 17.60 22.64 1.03
C VAL A 183 17.45 21.13 0.87
N ILE A 184 16.23 20.64 0.64
CA ILE A 184 15.94 19.21 0.45
C ILE A 184 16.59 18.69 -0.83
N SER A 185 16.60 19.47 -1.90
CA SER A 185 17.28 19.13 -3.16
C SER A 185 18.78 18.89 -2.93
N ILE A 186 19.45 19.84 -2.28
CA ILE A 186 20.89 19.78 -1.99
C ILE A 186 21.19 18.59 -1.07
N LEU A 187 20.43 18.43 0.01
CA LEU A 187 20.59 17.32 0.94
C LEU A 187 20.37 15.97 0.26
N SER A 188 19.33 15.85 -0.58
CA SER A 188 19.03 14.64 -1.34
C SER A 188 20.16 14.29 -2.30
N LEU A 189 20.76 15.28 -2.97
CA LEU A 189 21.90 15.07 -3.85
C LEU A 189 23.13 14.55 -3.07
N ILE A 190 23.49 15.19 -1.95
CA ILE A 190 24.62 14.77 -1.10
C ILE A 190 24.41 13.35 -0.60
N LEU A 191 23.22 13.04 -0.07
CA LEU A 191 22.89 11.72 0.43
C LEU A 191 22.84 10.67 -0.69
N ALA A 192 22.32 11.01 -1.87
CA ALA A 192 22.34 10.12 -3.02
C ALA A 192 23.79 9.79 -3.44
N MET A 193 24.67 10.78 -3.54
CA MET A 193 26.09 10.57 -3.86
C MET A 193 26.79 9.68 -2.82
N TYR A 194 26.52 9.93 -1.53
CA TYR A 194 27.03 9.09 -0.44
C TYR A 194 26.52 7.65 -0.56
N LEU A 195 25.22 7.47 -0.78
CA LEU A 195 24.60 6.15 -0.90
C LEU A 195 25.14 5.39 -2.11
N VAL A 196 25.28 6.02 -3.28
CA VAL A 196 25.86 5.38 -4.48
C VAL A 196 27.27 4.84 -4.19
N ARG A 197 28.11 5.61 -3.48
CA ARG A 197 29.45 5.17 -3.07
C ARG A 197 29.43 4.01 -2.07
N LYS A 198 28.41 3.97 -1.21
CA LYS A 198 28.20 2.91 -0.21
C LYS A 198 27.39 1.71 -0.72
N ILE A 199 26.97 1.69 -1.99
CA ILE A 199 26.39 0.49 -2.59
C ILE A 199 27.49 -0.55 -2.68
N ASP A 200 27.54 -1.40 -1.66
CA ASP A 200 28.42 -2.54 -1.69
C ASP A 200 27.75 -3.68 -2.47
N TYR A 201 28.21 -3.83 -3.71
CA TYR A 201 27.78 -4.90 -4.60
C TYR A 201 28.22 -6.28 -4.10
N ARG A 202 29.25 -6.34 -3.24
CA ARG A 202 29.91 -7.57 -2.75
C ARG A 202 29.45 -7.99 -1.35
N ALA A 203 29.02 -7.05 -0.50
CA ALA A 203 28.75 -7.33 0.93
C ALA A 203 27.53 -8.20 1.23
N LYS A 204 26.54 -8.28 0.34
CA LYS A 204 25.35 -9.11 0.59
C LYS A 204 25.55 -10.49 -0.04
N LEU A 205 25.37 -11.52 0.79
CA LEU A 205 25.23 -12.91 0.35
C LEU A 205 24.17 -12.99 -0.76
N PHE A 206 24.42 -13.85 -1.76
CA PHE A 206 23.49 -14.10 -2.88
C PHE A 206 22.04 -14.26 -2.40
N ASN A 207 21.83 -15.04 -1.34
CA ASN A 207 20.51 -15.31 -0.77
C ASN A 207 19.77 -14.03 -0.35
N LYS A 208 20.49 -13.02 0.17
CA LYS A 208 19.88 -11.75 0.56
C LYS A 208 19.46 -10.92 -0.65
N TRP A 209 20.22 -10.95 -1.74
CA TRP A 209 19.82 -10.30 -2.99
C TRP A 209 18.65 -11.01 -3.66
N LEU A 210 18.67 -12.34 -3.64
CA LEU A 210 17.58 -13.17 -4.11
C LEU A 210 16.29 -12.87 -3.34
N GLU A 211 16.35 -12.81 -2.01
CA GLU A 211 15.20 -12.46 -1.16
C GLU A 211 14.64 -11.07 -1.51
N ILE A 212 15.51 -10.06 -1.67
CA ILE A 212 15.11 -8.71 -2.09
C ILE A 212 14.38 -8.75 -3.44
N ASP A 213 14.92 -9.48 -4.42
CA ASP A 213 14.34 -9.58 -5.76
C ASP A 213 13.01 -10.35 -5.74
N MET A 214 12.91 -11.45 -4.98
CA MET A 214 11.67 -12.21 -4.80
C MET A 214 10.58 -11.36 -4.12
N ILE A 215 10.92 -10.63 -3.04
CA ILE A 215 9.98 -9.76 -2.35
C ILE A 215 9.49 -8.66 -3.30
N ASN A 216 10.39 -8.03 -4.05
CA ASN A 216 10.06 -6.93 -4.96
C ASN A 216 9.29 -7.38 -6.21
N GLY A 217 9.62 -8.54 -6.78
CA GLY A 217 8.90 -9.13 -7.90
C GLY A 217 7.51 -9.62 -7.51
N ALA A 218 7.38 -10.20 -6.32
CA ALA A 218 6.11 -10.66 -5.80
C ALA A 218 5.26 -9.53 -5.19
N LYS A 219 5.63 -8.24 -5.26
CA LYS A 219 4.82 -7.16 -4.68
C LYS A 219 3.41 -7.08 -5.29
N LEU A 220 3.35 -7.04 -6.62
CA LEU A 220 2.08 -7.03 -7.36
C LEU A 220 1.29 -8.31 -7.05
N LEU A 221 1.98 -9.45 -7.09
CA LEU A 221 1.40 -10.76 -6.81
C LEU A 221 0.85 -10.84 -5.38
N LYS A 222 1.60 -10.40 -4.37
CA LYS A 222 1.18 -10.36 -2.97
C LYS A 222 0.01 -9.41 -2.76
N TRP A 223 -0.03 -8.28 -3.46
CA TRP A 223 -1.15 -7.35 -3.37
C TRP A 223 -2.41 -7.95 -4.01
N LEU A 224 -2.30 -8.48 -5.22
CA LEU A 224 -3.39 -9.20 -5.90
C LEU A 224 -3.85 -10.43 -5.11
N PHE A 225 -2.91 -11.20 -4.54
CA PHE A 225 -3.22 -12.34 -3.69
C PHE A 225 -3.79 -11.96 -2.34
N ARG A 226 -3.50 -10.77 -1.80
CA ARG A 226 -4.17 -10.28 -0.59
C ARG A 226 -5.64 -9.99 -0.89
N LEU A 227 -5.90 -9.28 -1.99
CA LEU A 227 -7.25 -9.03 -2.47
C LEU A 227 -7.98 -10.33 -2.78
N SER A 228 -7.34 -11.25 -3.51
CA SER A 228 -7.93 -12.54 -3.83
C SER A 228 -8.07 -13.44 -2.61
N SER A 229 -7.15 -13.41 -1.64
CA SER A 229 -7.29 -14.19 -0.40
C SER A 229 -8.45 -13.71 0.46
N LEU A 230 -8.77 -12.40 0.43
CA LEU A 230 -9.97 -11.87 1.06
C LEU A 230 -11.21 -12.35 0.31
N VAL A 231 -11.23 -12.28 -1.03
CA VAL A 231 -12.33 -12.82 -1.85
C VAL A 231 -12.48 -14.34 -1.68
N MET A 232 -11.38 -15.08 -1.58
CA MET A 232 -11.36 -16.53 -1.37
C MET A 232 -11.85 -16.89 0.04
N MET A 233 -11.45 -16.14 1.08
CA MET A 233 -12.04 -16.27 2.42
C MET A 233 -13.53 -15.95 2.38
N MET A 234 -13.95 -14.89 1.69
CA MET A 234 -15.36 -14.52 1.53
C MET A 234 -16.17 -15.60 0.80
N ASN A 235 -15.52 -16.39 -0.06
CA ASN A 235 -16.11 -17.50 -0.81
C ASN A 235 -15.84 -18.88 -0.17
N GLY A 236 -15.38 -18.93 1.10
CA GLY A 236 -15.22 -20.19 1.84
C GLY A 236 -14.01 -21.06 1.46
N ILE A 237 -13.12 -20.58 0.58
CA ILE A 237 -11.92 -21.31 0.16
C ILE A 237 -10.79 -21.01 1.16
N LYS A 238 -10.49 -21.95 2.06
CA LYS A 238 -9.37 -21.86 2.99
C LYS A 238 -8.05 -22.03 2.23
N GLY A 239 -7.35 -20.92 1.98
CA GLY A 239 -5.98 -20.97 1.50
C GLY A 239 -5.07 -21.64 2.53
N VAL A 240 -4.36 -22.69 2.13
CA VAL A 240 -3.31 -23.33 2.95
C VAL A 240 -2.14 -22.37 3.03
N LYS A 241 -2.16 -21.45 4.01
CA LYS A 241 -0.98 -20.68 4.42
C LYS A 241 -0.69 -21.02 5.88
N GLY A 242 0.57 -21.38 6.15
CA GLY A 242 1.08 -21.52 7.51
C GLY A 242 0.84 -20.25 8.32
N GLU A 243 0.63 -20.40 9.63
CA GLU A 243 0.36 -19.28 10.53
C GLU A 243 1.49 -18.24 10.47
N SER A 244 1.13 -16.97 10.27
CA SER A 244 2.12 -15.89 10.27
C SER A 244 2.75 -15.71 11.64
N ASP A 245 3.98 -15.19 11.72
CA ASP A 245 4.65 -14.89 12.99
C ASP A 245 3.82 -13.94 13.88
N MET A 246 3.10 -13.00 13.25
CA MET A 246 2.16 -12.12 13.94
C MET A 246 0.98 -12.90 14.54
N THR A 247 0.44 -13.88 13.80
CA THR A 247 -0.61 -14.77 14.30
C THR A 247 -0.13 -15.54 15.52
N ARG A 248 1.07 -16.12 15.45
CA ARG A 248 1.70 -16.82 16.59
C ARG A 248 1.95 -15.89 17.79
N PHE A 249 2.44 -14.67 17.55
CA PHE A 249 2.68 -13.69 18.60
C PHE A 249 1.38 -13.31 19.33
N ILE A 250 0.32 -13.01 18.59
CA ILE A 250 -0.98 -12.59 19.15
C ILE A 250 -1.65 -13.75 19.89
N GLN A 251 -1.64 -14.95 19.31
CA GLN A 251 -2.20 -16.13 19.98
C GLN A 251 -1.49 -16.39 21.33
N LYS A 252 -0.17 -16.15 21.40
CA LYS A 252 0.63 -16.37 22.61
C LYS A 252 0.44 -15.28 23.67
N HIS A 253 0.44 -14.00 23.29
CA HIS A 253 0.52 -12.90 24.26
C HIS A 253 -0.77 -12.08 24.41
N TRP A 254 -1.61 -12.04 23.38
CA TRP A 254 -2.76 -11.12 23.27
C TRP A 254 -4.07 -11.89 23.12
N THR A 255 -4.21 -13.04 23.75
CA THR A 255 -5.51 -13.73 23.82
C THR A 255 -6.32 -13.19 24.98
N MET A 256 -7.58 -12.80 24.75
CA MET A 256 -8.53 -12.51 25.81
C MET A 256 -8.73 -13.78 26.64
N LYS A 257 -8.10 -13.80 27.82
CA LYS A 257 -8.27 -14.82 28.84
C LYS A 257 -9.38 -14.40 29.79
N GLY A 258 -10.14 -15.36 30.30
CA GLY A 258 -11.24 -15.10 31.23
C GLY A 258 -12.57 -14.77 30.55
N ARG A 259 -13.57 -14.40 31.36
CA ARG A 259 -14.96 -14.16 30.95
C ARG A 259 -15.16 -12.68 30.59
N ILE A 260 -15.75 -12.39 29.44
CA ILE A 260 -16.03 -11.00 28.99
C ILE A 260 -17.37 -10.50 29.55
N PHE A 261 -18.42 -11.31 29.47
CA PHE A 261 -19.75 -10.94 29.98
C PHE A 261 -20.01 -11.59 31.35
N LYS A 262 -20.53 -10.79 32.29
CA LYS A 262 -20.94 -11.27 33.62
C LYS A 262 -22.20 -12.14 33.54
N GLU A 263 -23.18 -11.74 32.74
CA GLU A 263 -24.42 -12.47 32.53
C GLU A 263 -24.30 -13.55 31.45
N ARG A 264 -24.66 -14.79 31.80
CA ARG A 264 -24.58 -15.97 30.93
C ARG A 264 -25.90 -16.23 30.21
N SER A 265 -26.15 -15.47 29.15
CA SER A 265 -27.14 -15.84 28.13
C SER A 265 -26.47 -16.52 26.95
N GLN A 266 -27.16 -17.42 26.25
CA GLN A 266 -26.60 -18.10 25.07
C GLN A 266 -26.09 -17.09 24.03
N SER A 267 -26.83 -15.98 23.82
CA SER A 267 -26.41 -14.89 22.94
C SER A 267 -25.11 -14.21 23.38
N ASN A 268 -24.92 -13.99 24.69
CA ASN A 268 -23.69 -13.39 25.20
C ASN A 268 -22.50 -14.35 25.11
N VAL A 269 -22.72 -15.66 25.32
CA VAL A 269 -21.68 -16.68 25.15
C VAL A 269 -21.25 -16.79 23.69
N LEU A 270 -22.21 -16.77 22.77
CA LEU A 270 -21.94 -16.80 21.34
C LEU A 270 -21.18 -15.55 20.88
N LEU A 271 -21.60 -14.37 21.34
CA LEU A 271 -20.91 -13.10 21.11
C LEU A 271 -19.49 -13.12 21.67
N GLU A 272 -19.30 -13.60 22.90
CA GLU A 272 -17.97 -13.72 23.52
C GLU A 272 -17.04 -14.63 22.72
N THR A 273 -17.58 -15.75 22.23
CA THR A 273 -16.84 -16.71 21.41
C THR A 273 -16.45 -16.09 20.07
N PHE A 274 -17.36 -15.34 19.45
CA PHE A 274 -17.08 -14.58 18.23
C PHE A 274 -15.98 -13.54 18.45
N LEU A 275 -16.05 -12.74 19.53
CA LEU A 275 -15.03 -11.71 19.82
C LEU A 275 -13.65 -12.33 20.05
N LYS A 276 -13.58 -13.45 20.78
CA LYS A 276 -12.33 -14.20 21.00
C LYS A 276 -11.80 -14.80 19.70
N TRP A 277 -12.67 -15.34 18.85
CA TRP A 277 -12.28 -15.85 17.53
C TRP A 277 -11.75 -14.72 16.64
N PHE A 278 -12.44 -13.58 16.61
CA PHE A 278 -12.05 -12.40 15.84
C PHE A 278 -10.66 -11.88 16.25
N GLN A 279 -10.40 -11.77 17.56
CA GLN A 279 -9.10 -11.34 18.07
C GLN A 279 -7.95 -12.25 17.63
N ARG A 280 -8.20 -13.56 17.53
CA ARG A 280 -7.20 -14.55 17.11
C ARG A 280 -6.87 -14.49 15.61
N GLN A 281 -7.59 -13.68 14.83
CA GLN A 281 -7.42 -13.52 13.38
C GLN A 281 -6.84 -12.13 13.04
N PRO A 282 -5.50 -11.94 13.07
CA PRO A 282 -4.88 -10.64 12.81
C PRO A 282 -5.16 -10.05 11.44
N THR A 283 -5.23 -10.90 10.42
CA THR A 283 -5.56 -10.47 9.07
C THR A 283 -6.90 -9.74 9.02
N VAL A 284 -7.85 -10.15 9.87
CA VAL A 284 -9.21 -9.62 9.88
C VAL A 284 -9.26 -8.31 10.68
N TRP A 285 -8.74 -8.25 11.92
CA TRP A 285 -8.85 -7.02 12.69
C TRP A 285 -7.92 -5.90 12.19
N VAL A 286 -6.77 -6.24 11.59
CA VAL A 286 -5.93 -5.26 10.88
C VAL A 286 -6.70 -4.62 9.73
N TYR A 287 -7.53 -5.37 9.00
CA TYR A 287 -8.39 -4.79 7.97
C TYR A 287 -9.38 -3.76 8.55
N PHE A 288 -9.99 -4.01 9.71
CA PHE A 288 -10.87 -3.02 10.37
C PHE A 288 -10.10 -1.77 10.78
N LEU A 289 -8.86 -1.94 11.28
CA LEU A 289 -8.00 -0.79 11.59
C LEU A 289 -7.59 -0.03 10.34
N ASP A 290 -7.25 -0.71 9.25
CA ASP A 290 -6.92 -0.07 7.97
C ASP A 290 -8.09 0.80 7.48
N VAL A 291 -9.34 0.31 7.60
CA VAL A 291 -10.53 1.11 7.28
C VAL A 291 -10.63 2.34 8.19
N CYS A 292 -10.42 2.21 9.50
CA CYS A 292 -10.44 3.34 10.44
C CYS A 292 -9.31 4.36 10.19
N ILE A 293 -8.11 3.89 9.83
CA ILE A 293 -6.96 4.73 9.53
C ILE A 293 -7.20 5.47 8.22
N LEU A 294 -7.70 4.78 7.19
CA LEU A 294 -8.02 5.39 5.90
C LEU A 294 -9.08 6.48 6.03
N THR A 295 -10.12 6.26 6.84
CA THR A 295 -11.14 7.28 7.10
C THR A 295 -10.58 8.46 7.90
N THR A 296 -9.71 8.19 8.88
CA THR A 296 -9.03 9.24 9.65
C THR A 296 -8.13 10.11 8.78
N VAL A 297 -7.37 9.49 7.88
CA VAL A 297 -6.53 10.18 6.89
C VAL A 297 -7.39 10.98 5.92
N ALA A 298 -8.55 10.46 5.50
CA ALA A 298 -9.48 11.18 4.64
C ALA A 298 -10.02 12.46 5.30
N PHE A 299 -10.32 12.45 6.62
CA PHE A 299 -10.71 13.66 7.36
C PHE A 299 -9.65 14.76 7.24
N TRP A 300 -8.38 14.39 7.37
CA TRP A 300 -7.26 15.33 7.29
C TRP A 300 -7.03 15.85 5.87
N LEU A 301 -7.13 14.99 4.88
CA LEU A 301 -6.73 15.29 3.50
C LEU A 301 -7.80 15.99 2.67
N LEU A 302 -9.08 15.66 2.89
CA LEU A 302 -10.16 16.22 2.07
C LEU A 302 -10.55 17.61 2.58
N PRO A 303 -10.64 18.62 1.70
CA PRO A 303 -10.99 19.98 2.12
C PRO A 303 -12.48 20.10 2.45
N ALA A 304 -13.35 19.47 1.67
CA ALA A 304 -14.80 19.62 1.80
C ALA A 304 -15.44 18.56 2.72
N ILE A 305 -16.28 19.02 3.65
CA ILE A 305 -16.98 18.18 4.65
C ILE A 305 -17.90 17.14 3.97
N TRP A 306 -18.53 17.49 2.85
CA TRP A 306 -19.43 16.57 2.16
C TRP A 306 -18.68 15.35 1.56
N MET A 307 -17.47 15.53 1.05
CA MET A 307 -16.64 14.42 0.53
C MET A 307 -16.26 13.47 1.67
N VAL A 308 -15.93 14.04 2.82
CA VAL A 308 -15.65 13.31 4.06
C VAL A 308 -16.85 12.46 4.49
N ILE A 309 -18.06 13.03 4.47
CA ILE A 309 -19.30 12.31 4.81
C ILE A 309 -19.52 11.12 3.87
N ILE A 310 -19.29 11.30 2.56
CA ILE A 310 -19.39 10.22 1.56
C ILE A 310 -18.41 9.10 1.89
N VAL A 311 -17.14 9.42 2.18
CA VAL A 311 -16.12 8.41 2.54
C VAL A 311 -16.50 7.68 3.82
N ALA A 312 -17.03 8.38 4.82
CA ALA A 312 -17.50 7.79 6.07
C ALA A 312 -18.68 6.82 5.84
N LEU A 313 -19.64 7.17 4.98
CA LEU A 313 -20.78 6.33 4.60
C LEU A 313 -20.34 5.06 3.85
N ILE A 314 -19.45 5.19 2.86
CA ILE A 314 -18.91 4.05 2.11
C ILE A 314 -18.18 3.10 3.07
N SER A 315 -17.37 3.64 3.96
CA SER A 315 -16.60 2.86 4.93
C SER A 315 -17.50 2.17 5.96
N CYS A 316 -18.59 2.81 6.38
CA CYS A 316 -19.62 2.20 7.21
C CYS A 316 -20.29 1.01 6.50
N PHE A 317 -20.61 1.16 5.22
CA PHE A 317 -21.17 0.08 4.40
C PHE A 317 -20.20 -1.10 4.28
N ILE A 318 -18.92 -0.83 4.03
CA ILE A 318 -17.86 -1.84 3.96
C ILE A 318 -17.76 -2.59 5.29
N MET A 319 -17.68 -1.90 6.43
CA MET A 319 -17.63 -2.54 7.74
C MET A 319 -18.84 -3.42 8.01
N LYS A 320 -20.05 -2.93 7.71
CA LYS A 320 -21.30 -3.70 7.88
C LYS A 320 -21.28 -4.98 7.05
N ARG A 321 -20.88 -4.89 5.78
CA ARG A 321 -20.83 -6.04 4.87
C ARG A 321 -19.78 -7.05 5.33
N THR A 322 -18.58 -6.60 5.64
CA THR A 322 -17.49 -7.45 6.11
C THR A 322 -17.84 -8.17 7.40
N LEU A 323 -18.46 -7.48 8.36
CA LEU A 323 -18.88 -8.12 9.62
C LEU A 323 -19.93 -9.20 9.39
N ASN A 324 -20.90 -8.98 8.49
CA ASN A 324 -21.88 -10.00 8.14
C ASN A 324 -21.21 -11.26 7.57
N THR A 325 -20.23 -11.10 6.69
CA THR A 325 -19.47 -12.22 6.11
C THR A 325 -18.60 -12.93 7.15
N LEU A 326 -18.00 -12.19 8.08
CA LEU A 326 -17.22 -12.80 9.17
C LEU A 326 -18.10 -13.58 10.13
N TRP A 327 -19.33 -13.10 10.38
CA TRP A 327 -20.29 -13.82 11.20
C TRP A 327 -20.70 -15.16 10.58
N THR A 328 -20.94 -15.20 9.26
CA THR A 328 -21.25 -16.46 8.57
C THR A 328 -20.06 -17.40 8.59
N LEU A 329 -18.85 -16.90 8.28
CA LEU A 329 -17.60 -17.67 8.37
C LEU A 329 -17.34 -18.24 9.77
N PHE A 330 -17.67 -17.47 10.81
CA PHE A 330 -17.55 -17.90 12.19
C PHE A 330 -18.46 -19.11 12.47
N LEU A 331 -19.74 -19.01 12.11
CA LEU A 331 -20.72 -20.09 12.31
C LEU A 331 -20.41 -21.34 11.47
N GLU A 332 -19.79 -21.18 10.31
CA GLU A 332 -19.40 -22.29 9.44
C GLU A 332 -18.17 -23.07 9.94
N ASN A 333 -17.45 -22.56 10.95
CA ASN A 333 -16.31 -23.29 11.49
C ASN A 333 -16.72 -24.64 12.10
N PRO A 334 -15.94 -25.72 11.88
CA PRO A 334 -16.25 -27.05 12.41
C PRO A 334 -16.53 -27.06 13.92
N PHE A 335 -15.79 -26.26 14.67
CA PHE A 335 -15.98 -26.11 16.12
C PHE A 335 -17.37 -25.56 16.48
N MET A 336 -17.90 -24.60 15.72
CA MET A 336 -19.21 -24.01 16.00
C MET A 336 -20.35 -24.95 15.67
N LYS A 337 -20.16 -25.83 14.67
CA LYS A 337 -21.14 -26.86 14.27
C LYS A 337 -21.30 -27.98 15.30
N LEU A 338 -20.35 -28.15 16.23
CA LEU A 338 -20.46 -29.14 17.32
C LEU A 338 -21.53 -28.76 18.35
N TYR A 339 -21.89 -27.49 18.44
CA TYR A 339 -22.87 -26.99 19.41
C TYR A 339 -24.20 -26.70 18.72
N ARG A 340 -25.31 -27.03 19.38
CA ARG A 340 -26.66 -26.65 18.93
C ARG A 340 -26.96 -25.24 19.44
N TRP A 341 -27.24 -24.32 18.51
CA TRP A 341 -27.55 -22.93 18.81
C TRP A 341 -28.96 -22.61 18.32
N ASP A 342 -29.77 -21.96 19.15
CA ASP A 342 -31.09 -21.51 18.73
C ASP A 342 -30.97 -20.31 17.77
N LYS A 343 -31.81 -20.33 16.72
CA LYS A 343 -31.77 -19.30 15.67
C LYS A 343 -31.97 -17.89 16.23
N GLU A 344 -32.83 -17.73 17.22
CA GLU A 344 -33.10 -16.46 17.89
C GLU A 344 -31.85 -15.93 18.60
N HIS A 345 -31.15 -16.79 19.34
CA HIS A 345 -29.92 -16.42 20.04
C HIS A 345 -28.78 -16.06 19.09
N ILE A 346 -28.70 -16.71 17.91
CA ILE A 346 -27.76 -16.37 16.84
C ILE A 346 -28.03 -14.96 16.30
N ILE A 347 -29.30 -14.64 15.98
CA ILE A 347 -29.67 -13.34 15.44
C ILE A 347 -29.36 -12.23 16.44
N ASN A 348 -29.73 -12.43 17.71
CA ASN A 348 -29.48 -11.45 18.77
C ASN A 348 -27.97 -11.23 18.99
N ALA A 349 -27.17 -12.30 19.04
CA ALA A 349 -25.71 -12.19 19.15
C ALA A 349 -25.09 -11.46 17.94
N LYS A 350 -25.56 -11.75 16.71
CA LYS A 350 -25.12 -11.06 15.48
C LYS A 350 -25.41 -9.56 15.54
N GLN A 351 -26.60 -9.20 16.00
CA GLN A 351 -27.01 -7.80 16.12
C GLN A 351 -26.18 -7.07 17.18
N LYS A 352 -25.94 -7.69 18.34
CA LYS A 352 -25.04 -7.13 19.37
C LYS A 352 -23.62 -6.94 18.85
N ALA A 353 -23.06 -7.91 18.11
CA ALA A 353 -21.75 -7.76 17.47
C ALA A 353 -21.76 -6.57 16.50
N ARG A 354 -22.78 -6.47 15.65
CA ARG A 354 -22.93 -5.37 14.68
C ARG A 354 -22.97 -4.01 15.36
N ILE A 355 -23.75 -3.89 16.41
CA ILE A 355 -23.85 -2.65 17.19
C ILE A 355 -22.49 -2.30 17.79
N LEU A 356 -21.81 -3.25 18.43
CA LEU A 356 -20.49 -3.01 19.05
C LEU A 356 -19.47 -2.47 18.05
N PHE A 357 -19.30 -3.13 16.89
CA PHE A 357 -18.34 -2.71 15.88
C PHE A 357 -18.73 -1.39 15.22
N LEU A 358 -20.01 -1.18 14.88
CA LEU A 358 -20.46 0.08 14.29
C LEU A 358 -20.37 1.24 15.27
N MET A 359 -20.65 1.03 16.56
CA MET A 359 -20.46 2.07 17.58
C MET A 359 -18.99 2.45 17.71
N SER A 360 -18.09 1.47 17.79
CA SER A 360 -16.64 1.76 17.87
C SER A 360 -16.14 2.58 16.67
N TYR A 361 -16.65 2.29 15.47
CA TYR A 361 -16.34 3.09 14.28
C TYR A 361 -17.03 4.45 14.28
N GLY A 362 -18.28 4.53 14.75
CA GLY A 362 -19.00 5.78 14.92
C GLY A 362 -18.26 6.77 15.82
N VAL A 363 -17.65 6.29 16.91
CA VAL A 363 -16.78 7.12 17.78
C VAL A 363 -15.60 7.68 17.00
N VAL A 364 -14.94 6.89 16.16
CA VAL A 364 -13.82 7.34 15.31
C VAL A 364 -14.29 8.40 14.31
N VAL A 365 -15.46 8.20 13.67
CA VAL A 365 -16.03 9.16 12.72
C VAL A 365 -16.40 10.47 13.40
N ILE A 366 -17.05 10.43 14.56
CA ILE A 366 -17.43 11.63 15.31
C ILE A 366 -16.19 12.39 15.76
N ALA A 367 -15.19 11.68 16.32
CA ALA A 367 -13.93 12.30 16.72
C ALA A 367 -13.20 12.96 15.53
N GLY A 368 -13.16 12.28 14.38
CA GLY A 368 -12.56 12.81 13.16
C GLY A 368 -13.28 14.03 12.59
N LEU A 369 -14.62 14.03 12.61
CA LEU A 369 -15.43 15.19 12.22
C LEU A 369 -15.25 16.37 13.17
N LEU A 370 -15.20 16.15 14.48
CA LEU A 370 -14.94 17.20 15.45
C LEU A 370 -13.58 17.84 15.24
N VAL A 371 -12.53 17.04 15.02
CA VAL A 371 -11.19 17.56 14.68
C VAL A 371 -11.26 18.41 13.41
N LYS A 372 -11.97 17.96 12.37
CA LYS A 372 -12.11 18.70 11.10
C LYS A 372 -12.99 19.95 11.17
N LEU A 373 -13.86 20.07 12.18
CA LEU A 373 -14.66 21.27 12.41
C LEU A 373 -13.88 22.32 13.23
N VAL A 374 -12.92 21.86 14.04
CA VAL A 374 -12.07 22.72 14.89
C VAL A 374 -10.84 23.23 14.12
N PHE A 375 -10.31 22.45 13.17
CA PHE A 375 -9.16 22.77 12.31
C PHE A 375 -9.55 22.76 10.84
#